data_AF-A0A7S1Y772-F1
#
_entry.id   AF-A0A7S1Y772-F1
#
_cell.length_a   1.000
_cell.length_b   1.000
_cell.length_c   1.000
_cell.angle_alpha   90.00
_cell.angle_beta   90.00
_cell.angle_gamma   90.00
#
_symmetry.space_group_name_H-M   'P 1'
#
loop_
_entity.id
_entity.type
_entity.pdbx_description
1 polymer ?
#
loop_
_entity_poly.entity_id
_entity_poly.type
_entity_poly.pdbx_seq_one_letter_code
_entity_poly.pdbx_strand_id
1 'polypeptide(L)'
;RRAVDRLYAALAPDNSSSVSAPSNNSNVILEAYSRENGGTDAITMHEGQLRIHALGIAQKALIDVGLIGEGSKKKGSVKVFLNRIAGIPVGPQKLVFSLFMSTLNDVVKEAKATGSFEGSVQDVRATHIEMDGTPETLAVDPRSGAEAKLVCLVLDRGVSLETIAEQSIKDAVADGSHDEGNVAKSGFYLSKRVVAGRKLILYAKRKVEPNPETGAYTPDPLKFMVVTRPNTGKNPCEMSSFDLNSKYHLLASSEDISKLFLVEQTEG
;
A
#
# COMPACT_ATOMS: atom_id res chain seq x y z
N ARG A 1 12.57 -17.17 5.13
CA ARG A 1 13.95 -17.50 5.54
C ARG A 1 14.73 -16.23 5.86
N ARG A 2 15.03 -15.36 4.88
CA ARG A 2 15.72 -14.06 5.08
C ARG A 2 15.22 -13.25 6.31
N ALA A 3 13.91 -13.13 6.49
CA ALA A 3 13.34 -12.42 7.64
C ALA A 3 13.59 -13.09 9.01
N VAL A 4 13.59 -14.42 9.07
CA VAL A 4 13.90 -15.18 10.30
C VAL A 4 15.37 -15.05 10.64
N ASP A 5 16.25 -15.15 9.63
CA ASP A 5 17.69 -15.00 9.82
C ASP A 5 18.05 -13.59 10.32
N ARG A 6 17.41 -12.56 9.77
CA ARG A 6 17.56 -11.16 10.21
C ARG A 6 17.06 -10.93 11.64
N LEU A 7 15.93 -11.53 12.00
CA LEU A 7 15.41 -11.49 13.36
C LEU A 7 16.38 -12.13 14.37
N TYR A 8 16.92 -13.30 14.04
CA TYR A 8 17.88 -13.99 14.90
C TYR A 8 19.21 -13.22 15.02
N ALA A 9 19.71 -12.63 13.92
CA ALA A 9 20.92 -11.82 13.97
C ALA A 9 20.77 -10.59 14.90
N ALA A 10 19.58 -10.02 14.97
CA ALA A 10 19.29 -8.87 15.84
C ALA A 10 19.08 -9.24 17.31
N LEU A 11 18.46 -10.41 17.56
CA LEU A 11 18.12 -10.88 18.91
C LEU A 11 19.18 -11.80 19.55
N ALA A 12 20.15 -12.27 18.77
CA ALA A 12 21.24 -13.13 19.23
C ALA A 12 22.52 -12.86 18.44
N PRO A 13 23.13 -11.67 18.57
CA PRO A 13 24.42 -11.43 17.97
C PRO A 13 25.45 -12.37 18.63
N ASP A 14 26.16 -13.14 17.82
CA ASP A 14 27.01 -14.28 18.24
C ASP A 14 28.19 -13.89 19.15
N ASN A 15 28.28 -12.65 19.70
CA ASN A 15 29.32 -12.24 20.66
C ASN A 15 29.04 -10.90 21.39
N SER A 16 27.80 -10.41 21.48
CA SER A 16 27.51 -9.18 22.24
C SER A 16 26.21 -9.27 23.04
N SER A 17 26.22 -8.73 24.25
CA SER A 17 25.05 -8.58 25.13
C SER A 17 24.09 -7.47 24.65
N SER A 18 24.34 -6.87 23.48
CA SER A 18 23.52 -5.81 22.91
C SER A 18 22.45 -6.37 21.98
N VAL A 19 21.21 -6.45 22.48
CA VAL A 19 20.05 -6.75 21.65
C VAL A 19 19.72 -5.53 20.79
N SER A 20 19.51 -5.73 19.49
CA SER A 20 19.18 -4.66 18.54
C SER A 20 17.78 -4.83 17.96
N ALA A 21 17.21 -3.73 17.49
CA ALA A 21 15.92 -3.70 16.84
C ALA A 21 16.02 -4.34 15.43
N PRO A 22 15.23 -5.39 15.12
CA PRO A 22 15.39 -6.13 13.86
C PRO A 22 14.85 -5.41 12.61
N SER A 23 14.04 -4.37 12.79
CA SER A 23 13.31 -3.68 11.71
C SER A 23 13.11 -2.20 12.06
N ASN A 24 12.84 -1.38 11.04
CA ASN A 24 12.67 0.07 11.24
C ASN A 24 11.45 0.40 12.12
N ASN A 25 10.39 -0.42 12.04
CA ASN A 25 9.17 -0.26 12.83
C ASN A 25 9.21 -0.98 14.19
N SER A 26 10.33 -1.61 14.54
CA SER A 26 10.46 -2.33 15.82
C SER A 26 10.25 -1.42 17.02
N ASN A 27 10.65 -0.15 16.96
CA ASN A 27 10.51 0.78 18.09
C ASN A 27 9.03 1.01 18.47
N VAL A 28 8.16 1.19 17.47
CA VAL A 28 6.71 1.36 17.69
C VAL A 28 6.09 0.10 18.31
N ILE A 29 6.54 -1.08 17.88
CA ILE A 29 6.05 -2.37 18.41
C ILE A 29 6.49 -2.54 19.87
N LEU A 30 7.74 -2.20 20.19
CA LEU A 30 8.28 -2.28 21.54
C LEU A 30 7.55 -1.32 22.49
N GLU A 31 7.30 -0.09 22.06
CA GLU A 31 6.52 0.90 22.82
C GLU A 31 5.07 0.46 23.04
N ALA A 32 4.42 -0.07 22.01
CA ALA A 32 3.05 -0.59 22.12
C ALA A 32 2.98 -1.77 23.11
N TYR A 33 3.95 -2.69 23.05
CA TYR A 33 4.02 -3.81 23.98
C TYR A 33 4.27 -3.36 25.42
N SER A 34 5.17 -2.39 25.63
CA SER A 34 5.45 -1.80 26.94
C SER A 34 4.25 -1.04 27.50
N ARG A 35 3.40 -0.44 26.65
CA ARG A 35 2.16 0.22 27.08
C ARG A 35 1.06 -0.78 27.47
N GLU A 36 0.96 -1.89 26.74
CA GLU A 36 -0.05 -2.94 27.00
C GLU A 36 0.29 -3.81 28.23
N ASN A 37 1.58 -4.07 28.48
CA ASN A 37 2.03 -5.00 29.53
C ASN A 37 2.84 -4.32 30.65
N GLY A 38 3.12 -3.03 30.53
CA GLY A 38 3.78 -2.25 31.57
C GLY A 38 2.80 -1.94 32.69
N GLY A 39 2.93 -2.64 33.82
CA GLY A 39 2.30 -2.23 35.07
C GLY A 39 2.87 -0.91 35.60
N THR A 40 2.67 -0.63 36.88
CA THR A 40 3.17 0.57 37.59
C THR A 40 4.67 0.83 37.42
N ASP A 41 5.48 -0.19 37.11
CA ASP A 41 6.92 -0.10 36.89
C ASP A 41 7.32 0.61 35.57
N ALA A 42 6.40 0.73 34.61
CA ALA A 42 6.66 1.40 33.33
C ALA A 42 6.71 2.94 33.46
N ILE A 43 6.21 3.48 34.58
CA ILE A 43 6.10 4.93 34.82
C ILE A 43 7.47 5.54 35.15
N THR A 44 8.41 4.73 35.66
CA THR A 44 9.70 5.21 36.20
C THR A 44 10.88 4.99 35.25
N MET A 45 10.72 4.18 34.18
CA MET A 45 11.81 3.83 33.27
C MET A 45 11.88 4.75 32.06
N HIS A 46 13.09 5.15 31.67
CA HIS A 46 13.31 5.88 30.43
C HIS A 46 12.94 5.01 29.22
N GLU A 47 12.38 5.63 28.18
CA GLU A 47 11.86 4.97 26.97
C GLU A 47 12.85 3.98 26.33
N GLY A 48 14.14 4.30 26.33
CA GLY A 48 15.20 3.40 25.85
C GLY A 48 15.36 2.12 26.67
N GLN A 49 15.18 2.19 27.99
CA GLN A 49 15.27 1.02 28.89
C GLN A 49 14.06 0.10 28.72
N LEU A 50 12.87 0.67 28.51
CA LEU A 50 11.64 -0.10 28.22
C LEU A 50 11.79 -0.90 26.93
N ARG A 51 12.39 -0.31 25.89
CA ARG A 51 12.66 -0.98 24.61
C ARG A 51 13.65 -2.14 24.79
N ILE A 52 14.75 -1.93 25.52
CA ILE A 52 15.74 -2.98 25.84
C ILE A 52 15.09 -4.11 26.64
N HIS A 53 14.25 -3.78 27.61
CA HIS A 53 13.53 -4.76 28.42
C HIS A 53 12.56 -5.61 27.56
N ALA A 54 11.76 -4.98 26.70
CA ALA A 54 10.87 -5.70 25.79
C ALA A 54 11.65 -6.58 24.80
N LEU A 55 12.78 -6.10 24.28
CA LEU A 55 13.68 -6.90 23.46
C LEU A 55 14.27 -8.10 24.23
N GLY A 56 14.62 -7.92 25.51
CA GLY A 56 15.07 -8.99 26.40
C GLY A 56 13.99 -10.05 26.64
N ILE A 57 12.72 -9.65 26.78
CA ILE A 57 11.58 -10.58 26.87
C ILE A 57 11.47 -11.41 25.58
N ALA A 58 11.55 -10.76 24.42
CA ALA A 58 11.49 -11.46 23.14
C ALA A 58 12.66 -12.44 22.95
N GLN A 59 13.87 -12.03 23.34
CA GLN A 59 15.06 -12.89 23.30
C GLN A 59 14.90 -14.10 24.23
N LYS A 60 14.50 -13.89 25.49
CA LYS A 60 14.28 -14.96 26.47
C LYS A 60 13.22 -15.95 25.98
N ALA A 61 12.10 -15.45 25.46
CA ALA A 61 11.03 -16.29 24.93
C ALA A 61 11.52 -17.20 23.78
N LEU A 62 12.44 -16.72 22.94
CA LEU A 62 13.04 -17.50 21.86
C LEU A 62 14.09 -18.52 22.35
N ILE A 63 14.82 -18.20 23.43
CA ILE A 63 15.74 -19.14 24.09
C ILE A 63 14.95 -20.27 24.74
N ASP A 64 13.85 -19.96 25.45
CA ASP A 64 13.02 -20.93 26.16
C ASP A 64 12.44 -22.00 25.21
N VAL A 65 12.11 -21.62 23.97
CA VAL A 65 11.61 -22.55 22.94
C VAL A 65 12.72 -23.19 22.09
N GLY A 66 13.99 -22.97 22.43
CA GLY A 66 15.15 -23.54 21.75
C GLY A 66 15.35 -23.05 20.32
N LEU A 67 14.88 -21.85 20.00
CA LEU A 67 15.10 -21.21 18.70
C LEU A 67 16.43 -20.45 18.63
N ILE A 68 16.92 -19.99 19.78
CA ILE A 68 18.16 -19.22 19.95
C ILE A 68 18.99 -19.86 21.09
N GLY A 69 20.32 -19.97 20.93
CA GLY A 69 21.24 -20.47 21.97
C GLY A 69 22.27 -21.49 21.49
N GLU A 70 23.24 -21.83 22.36
CA GLU A 70 24.26 -22.86 22.12
C GLU A 70 23.61 -24.23 21.89
N GLY A 71 23.70 -24.76 20.67
CA GLY A 71 23.06 -26.01 20.25
C GLY A 71 21.93 -25.86 19.23
N SER A 72 21.52 -24.64 18.89
CA SER A 72 20.49 -24.36 17.87
C SER A 72 20.98 -24.64 16.44
N LYS A 73 21.04 -25.92 16.03
CA LYS A 73 21.48 -26.34 14.68
C LYS A 73 20.51 -25.97 13.54
N LYS A 74 19.36 -25.34 13.83
CA LYS A 74 18.28 -25.06 12.85
C LYS A 74 17.96 -23.57 12.71
N LYS A 75 18.99 -22.70 12.64
CA LYS A 75 18.84 -21.28 12.29
C LYS A 75 18.31 -21.18 10.84
N GLY A 76 17.02 -20.88 10.64
CA GLY A 76 16.49 -20.41 9.35
C GLY A 76 15.26 -21.09 8.75
N SER A 77 14.65 -22.11 9.38
CA SER A 77 13.38 -22.68 8.89
C SER A 77 12.18 -21.93 9.47
N VAL A 78 11.39 -21.28 8.60
CA VAL A 78 10.16 -20.56 8.98
C VAL A 78 9.15 -21.51 9.62
N LYS A 79 9.02 -22.75 9.10
CA LYS A 79 8.12 -23.76 9.66
C LYS A 79 8.49 -24.11 11.10
N VAL A 80 9.79 -24.27 11.38
CA VAL A 80 10.27 -24.55 12.74
C VAL A 80 10.04 -23.35 13.65
N PHE A 81 10.33 -22.14 13.19
CA PHE A 81 10.05 -20.91 13.93
C PHE A 81 8.57 -20.83 14.34
N LEU A 82 7.65 -20.91 13.38
CA LEU A 82 6.21 -20.82 13.64
C LEU A 82 5.72 -21.92 14.60
N ASN A 83 6.15 -23.15 14.41
CA ASN A 83 5.77 -24.26 15.29
C ASN A 83 6.29 -24.10 16.72
N ARG A 84 7.44 -23.44 16.91
CA ARG A 84 8.04 -23.25 18.24
C ARG A 84 7.46 -22.05 18.96
N ILE A 85 7.20 -20.93 18.27
CA ILE A 85 6.55 -19.77 18.90
C ILE A 85 5.10 -20.06 19.29
N ALA A 86 4.46 -21.05 18.68
CA ALA A 86 3.12 -21.51 19.07
C ALA A 86 3.05 -21.99 20.53
N GLY A 87 4.18 -22.43 21.10
CA GLY A 87 4.28 -22.86 22.50
C GLY A 87 4.59 -21.75 23.51
N ILE A 88 4.75 -20.49 23.07
CA ILE A 88 5.05 -19.33 23.93
C ILE A 88 3.73 -18.75 24.49
N PRO A 89 3.70 -18.22 25.72
CA PRO A 89 2.55 -17.46 26.24
C PRO A 89 2.16 -16.27 25.35
N VAL A 90 0.87 -15.92 25.35
CA VAL A 90 0.26 -14.97 24.40
C VAL A 90 0.98 -13.61 24.33
N GLY A 91 1.41 -13.05 25.46
CA GLY A 91 2.12 -11.76 25.51
C GLY A 91 3.44 -11.79 24.72
N PRO A 92 4.46 -12.55 25.17
CA PRO A 92 5.73 -12.67 24.45
C PRO A 92 5.57 -13.24 23.03
N GLN A 93 4.59 -14.13 22.81
CA GLN A 93 4.28 -14.65 21.47
C GLN A 93 3.85 -13.53 20.51
N LYS A 94 2.91 -12.67 20.92
CA LYS A 94 2.46 -11.51 20.13
C LYS A 94 3.63 -10.58 19.82
N LEU A 95 4.51 -10.34 20.78
CA LEU A 95 5.69 -9.50 20.61
C LEU A 95 6.66 -10.08 19.56
N VAL A 96 7.07 -11.34 19.73
CA VAL A 96 7.99 -12.04 18.81
C VAL A 96 7.39 -12.11 17.42
N PHE A 97 6.11 -12.43 17.30
CA PHE A 97 5.41 -12.51 16.01
C PHE A 97 5.31 -11.14 15.33
N SER A 98 5.02 -10.07 16.09
CA SER A 98 4.97 -8.70 15.56
C SER A 98 6.33 -8.24 15.04
N LEU A 99 7.41 -8.50 15.80
CA LEU A 99 8.78 -8.21 15.37
C LEU A 99 9.14 -8.98 14.10
N PHE A 100 8.75 -10.26 14.01
CA PHE A 100 8.92 -11.07 12.81
C PHE A 100 8.17 -10.50 11.59
N MET A 101 6.89 -10.15 11.74
CA MET A 101 6.08 -9.56 10.66
C MET A 101 6.64 -8.23 10.17
N SER A 102 7.09 -7.38 11.09
CA SER A 102 7.75 -6.12 10.75
C SER A 102 9.04 -6.34 9.94
N THR A 103 9.87 -7.27 10.40
CA THR A 103 11.11 -7.67 9.71
C THR A 103 10.82 -8.28 8.33
N LEU A 104 9.75 -9.06 8.21
CA LEU A 104 9.30 -9.63 6.95
C LEU A 104 8.90 -8.53 5.96
N ASN A 105 8.15 -7.54 6.40
CA ASN A 105 7.75 -6.41 5.57
C ASN A 105 8.96 -5.60 5.07
N ASP A 106 9.96 -5.37 5.91
CA ASP A 106 11.19 -4.68 5.51
C ASP A 106 11.98 -5.49 4.47
N VAL A 107 12.10 -6.81 4.67
CA VAL A 107 12.74 -7.70 3.68
C VAL A 107 11.97 -7.74 2.36
N VAL A 108 10.64 -7.69 2.39
CA VAL A 108 9.81 -7.62 1.18
C VAL A 108 10.01 -6.28 0.47
N LYS A 109 10.03 -5.15 1.20
CA LYS A 109 10.29 -3.82 0.63
C LYS A 109 11.67 -3.77 -0.03
N GLU A 110 12.69 -4.29 0.65
CA GLU A 110 14.07 -4.38 0.14
C GLU A 110 14.15 -5.28 -1.10
N ALA A 111 13.49 -6.44 -1.09
CA ALA A 111 13.42 -7.32 -2.24
C ALA A 111 12.70 -6.65 -3.43
N LYS A 112 11.64 -5.88 -3.18
CA LYS A 112 10.92 -5.11 -4.21
C LYS A 112 11.81 -4.00 -4.79
N ALA A 113 12.54 -3.27 -3.96
CA ALA A 113 13.45 -2.22 -4.39
C ALA A 113 14.63 -2.75 -5.20
N THR A 114 15.14 -3.94 -4.86
CA THR A 114 16.25 -4.62 -5.55
C THR A 114 15.82 -5.45 -6.76
N GLY A 115 14.51 -5.52 -7.06
CA GLY A 115 13.98 -6.35 -8.14
C GLY A 115 14.10 -7.86 -7.91
N SER A 116 14.54 -8.29 -6.72
CA SER A 116 14.70 -9.72 -6.36
C SER A 116 13.45 -10.33 -5.75
N PHE A 117 12.36 -9.57 -5.67
CA PHE A 117 11.07 -10.05 -5.20
C PHE A 117 10.30 -10.73 -6.33
N GLU A 118 10.42 -12.05 -6.39
CA GLU A 118 9.66 -12.92 -7.29
C GLU A 118 8.25 -13.18 -6.73
N GLY A 119 7.52 -12.11 -6.43
CA GLY A 119 6.24 -12.17 -5.73
C GLY A 119 5.23 -11.19 -6.31
N SER A 120 4.46 -11.66 -7.29
CA SER A 120 2.99 -11.77 -7.21
C SER A 120 2.40 -11.82 -8.61
N VAL A 121 1.33 -12.63 -8.75
CA VAL A 121 0.32 -12.47 -9.80
C VAL A 121 -0.02 -10.99 -9.89
N GLN A 122 0.29 -10.35 -11.02
CA GLN A 122 -0.14 -8.99 -11.26
C GLN A 122 -1.60 -9.03 -11.72
N ASP A 123 -2.47 -8.36 -10.98
CA ASP A 123 -3.84 -8.13 -11.42
C ASP A 123 -3.83 -7.22 -12.64
N VAL A 124 -4.19 -7.77 -13.79
CA VAL A 124 -4.41 -6.99 -15.01
C VAL A 124 -5.83 -6.45 -14.99
N ARG A 125 -5.98 -5.12 -14.82
CA ARG A 125 -7.27 -4.43 -14.88
C ARG A 125 -7.42 -3.69 -16.21
N ALA A 126 -8.51 -3.97 -16.90
CA ALA A 126 -8.95 -3.28 -18.11
C ALA A 126 -10.48 -3.33 -18.23
N THR A 127 -11.05 -2.54 -19.15
CA THR A 127 -12.48 -2.59 -19.48
C THR A 127 -12.77 -3.80 -20.36
N HIS A 128 -11.87 -4.10 -21.29
CA HIS A 128 -11.91 -5.29 -22.13
C HIS A 128 -10.52 -5.95 -22.18
N ILE A 129 -10.48 -7.28 -22.10
CA ILE A 129 -9.24 -8.08 -22.11
C ILE A 129 -9.40 -9.19 -23.14
N GLU A 130 -8.55 -9.20 -24.14
CA GLU A 130 -8.49 -10.27 -25.14
C GLU A 130 -7.11 -10.91 -25.15
N MET A 131 -7.06 -12.23 -25.41
CA MET A 131 -5.80 -12.92 -25.67
C MET A 131 -5.43 -12.73 -27.13
N ASP A 132 -4.23 -12.25 -27.37
CA ASP A 132 -3.66 -12.13 -28.71
C ASP A 132 -3.07 -13.48 -29.12
N GLY A 133 -3.89 -14.27 -29.80
CA GLY A 133 -3.53 -15.61 -30.27
C GLY A 133 -3.53 -16.69 -29.19
N THR A 134 -2.89 -17.81 -29.51
CA THR A 134 -2.81 -18.98 -28.62
C THR A 134 -1.58 -18.91 -27.70
N PRO A 135 -1.70 -19.25 -26.40
CA PRO A 135 -0.57 -19.32 -25.50
C PRO A 135 0.61 -20.15 -26.04
N GLU A 136 1.81 -19.58 -26.03
CA GLU A 136 3.03 -20.24 -26.48
C GLU A 136 3.73 -20.91 -25.30
N THR A 137 4.01 -22.22 -25.38
CA THR A 137 4.76 -22.92 -24.33
C THR A 137 6.25 -22.62 -24.47
N LEU A 138 6.81 -21.89 -23.50
CA LEU A 138 8.23 -21.53 -23.47
C LEU A 138 9.11 -22.62 -22.86
N ALA A 139 8.62 -23.29 -21.83
CA ALA A 139 9.37 -24.32 -21.12
C ALA A 139 8.45 -25.31 -20.43
N VAL A 140 8.93 -26.54 -20.24
CA VAL A 140 8.27 -27.57 -19.44
C VAL A 140 9.27 -28.03 -18.40
N ASP A 141 8.89 -27.98 -17.11
CA ASP A 141 9.74 -28.48 -16.03
C ASP A 141 9.88 -30.01 -16.16
N PRO A 142 11.09 -30.56 -16.38
CA PRO A 142 11.29 -31.99 -16.59
C PRO A 142 10.90 -32.86 -15.39
N ARG A 143 10.84 -32.26 -14.19
CA ARG A 143 10.56 -32.99 -12.95
C ARG A 143 9.08 -33.02 -12.58
N SER A 144 8.37 -31.91 -12.75
CA SER A 144 6.94 -31.81 -12.41
C SER A 144 6.00 -31.87 -13.60
N GLY A 145 6.51 -31.70 -14.82
CA GLY A 145 5.68 -31.55 -16.02
C GLY A 145 4.95 -30.20 -16.11
N ALA A 146 5.28 -29.23 -15.25
CA ALA A 146 4.65 -27.91 -15.26
C ALA A 146 5.08 -27.11 -16.50
N GLU A 147 4.11 -26.53 -17.21
CA GLU A 147 4.33 -25.74 -18.43
C GLU A 147 4.39 -24.24 -18.10
N ALA A 148 5.42 -23.55 -18.57
CA ALA A 148 5.50 -22.10 -18.60
C ALA A 148 4.97 -21.61 -19.95
N LYS A 149 3.85 -20.88 -19.95
CA LYS A 149 3.22 -20.33 -21.16
C LYS A 149 3.35 -18.82 -21.23
N LEU A 150 3.74 -18.31 -22.40
CA LEU A 150 3.66 -16.90 -22.76
C LEU A 150 2.27 -16.60 -23.32
N VAL A 151 1.60 -15.61 -22.75
CA VAL A 151 0.32 -15.10 -23.25
C VAL A 151 0.44 -13.62 -23.48
N CYS A 152 0.15 -13.18 -24.70
CA CYS A 152 0.01 -11.78 -25.04
C CYS A 152 -1.44 -11.36 -24.80
N LEU A 153 -1.64 -10.24 -24.09
CA LEU A 153 -2.96 -9.70 -23.81
C LEU A 153 -3.13 -8.34 -24.50
N VAL A 154 -4.19 -8.19 -25.28
CA VAL A 154 -4.66 -6.90 -25.78
C VAL A 154 -5.64 -6.35 -24.76
N LEU A 155 -5.32 -5.17 -24.24
CA LEU A 155 -6.04 -4.55 -23.12
C LEU A 155 -6.66 -3.23 -23.58
N ASP A 156 -7.99 -3.16 -23.61
CA ASP A 156 -8.68 -1.88 -23.69
C ASP A 156 -8.93 -1.36 -22.27
N ARG A 157 -8.13 -0.38 -21.88
CA ARG A 157 -8.29 0.29 -20.58
C ARG A 157 -9.27 1.46 -20.68
N GLY A 158 -9.79 1.79 -21.85
CA GLY A 158 -10.57 3.01 -22.06
C GLY A 158 -11.76 3.16 -21.12
N VAL A 159 -12.14 4.41 -20.86
CA VAL A 159 -13.42 4.74 -20.22
C VAL A 159 -14.24 5.56 -21.20
N SER A 160 -15.53 5.23 -21.34
CA SER A 160 -16.44 6.03 -22.16
C SER A 160 -16.72 7.38 -21.50
N LEU A 161 -17.03 8.37 -22.33
CA LEU A 161 -17.40 9.71 -21.87
C LEU A 161 -18.64 9.66 -20.97
N GLU A 162 -19.64 8.85 -21.33
CA GLU A 162 -20.90 8.68 -20.61
C GLU A 162 -20.66 8.20 -19.17
N THR A 163 -19.81 7.17 -18.98
CA THR A 163 -19.48 6.67 -17.65
C THR A 163 -18.78 7.73 -16.79
N ILE A 164 -17.91 8.55 -17.38
CA ILE A 164 -17.26 9.66 -16.65
C ILE A 164 -18.28 10.77 -16.35
N ALA A 165 -19.19 11.07 -17.26
CA ALA A 165 -20.22 12.08 -17.04
C ALA A 165 -21.15 11.69 -15.87
N GLU A 166 -21.60 10.44 -15.82
CA GLU A 166 -22.38 9.92 -14.68
C GLU A 166 -21.59 9.98 -13.36
N GLN A 167 -20.29 9.65 -13.39
CA GLN A 167 -19.42 9.78 -12.23
C GLN A 167 -19.27 11.25 -11.81
N SER A 168 -19.14 12.17 -12.77
CA SER A 168 -19.00 13.60 -12.48
C SER A 168 -20.24 14.18 -11.79
N ILE A 169 -21.44 13.69 -12.12
CA ILE A 169 -22.68 14.07 -11.44
C ILE A 169 -22.68 13.58 -9.99
N LYS A 170 -22.24 12.35 -9.74
CA LYS A 170 -22.12 11.81 -8.36
C LYS A 170 -21.07 12.56 -7.55
N ASP A 171 -19.92 12.85 -8.16
CA ASP A 171 -18.82 13.57 -7.53
C ASP A 171 -19.24 15.03 -7.19
N ALA A 172 -20.08 15.67 -8.01
CA ALA A 172 -20.59 17.02 -7.76
C ALA A 172 -21.44 17.12 -6.47
N VAL A 173 -22.13 16.04 -6.09
CA VAL A 173 -22.92 15.99 -4.86
C VAL A 173 -22.02 15.82 -3.63
N ALA A 174 -20.87 15.15 -3.79
CA ALA A 174 -19.91 14.91 -2.71
C ALA A 174 -19.01 16.12 -2.42
N ASP A 175 -18.66 16.91 -3.45
CA ASP A 175 -17.76 18.07 -3.37
C ASP A 175 -18.40 19.33 -2.75
N GLY A 176 -19.43 19.16 -1.90
CA GLY A 176 -20.18 20.24 -1.23
C GLY A 176 -19.31 21.43 -0.82
N SER A 177 -19.43 22.52 -1.60
CA SER A 177 -18.87 23.86 -1.44
C SER A 177 -17.93 24.11 -0.26
N HIS A 178 -16.66 23.70 -0.38
CA HIS A 178 -15.57 24.20 0.45
C HIS A 178 -14.47 24.81 -0.44
N ASP A 179 -14.58 26.12 -0.63
CA ASP A 179 -13.66 26.96 -1.41
C ASP A 179 -12.41 27.32 -0.57
N GLU A 180 -11.73 26.32 -0.01
CA GLU A 180 -10.53 26.52 0.79
C GLU A 180 -9.26 26.64 -0.07
N GLY A 181 -9.13 27.80 -0.71
CA GLY A 181 -7.92 28.27 -1.39
C GLY A 181 -7.61 27.55 -2.71
N ASN A 182 -6.37 27.72 -3.20
CA ASN A 182 -5.82 27.37 -4.54
C ASN A 182 -5.86 25.87 -4.94
N VAL A 183 -6.98 25.18 -4.70
CA VAL A 183 -7.27 23.78 -5.05
C VAL A 183 -7.91 23.74 -6.43
N ALA A 184 -7.61 22.71 -7.22
CA ALA A 184 -8.27 22.51 -8.50
C ALA A 184 -9.70 21.98 -8.31
N LYS A 185 -10.64 22.42 -9.17
CA LYS A 185 -12.02 21.95 -9.16
C LYS A 185 -12.13 20.53 -9.74
N SER A 186 -13.08 19.73 -9.29
CA SER A 186 -13.38 18.46 -9.97
C SER A 186 -14.08 18.75 -11.30
N GLY A 187 -13.69 18.04 -12.36
CA GLY A 187 -14.24 18.27 -13.70
C GLY A 187 -13.34 17.83 -14.86
N PHE A 188 -13.72 18.25 -16.06
CA PHE A 188 -13.00 17.98 -17.30
C PHE A 188 -11.99 19.08 -17.62
N TYR A 189 -10.80 18.67 -18.05
CA TYR A 189 -9.65 19.52 -18.30
C TYR A 189 -9.06 19.27 -19.68
N LEU A 190 -8.64 20.35 -20.35
CA LEU A 190 -7.98 20.34 -21.66
C LEU A 190 -6.52 20.73 -21.54
N SER A 191 -5.62 20.01 -22.20
CA SER A 191 -4.20 20.34 -22.16
C SER A 191 -3.90 21.68 -22.82
N LYS A 192 -3.06 22.49 -22.16
CA LYS A 192 -2.56 23.75 -22.75
C LYS A 192 -1.62 23.47 -23.91
N ARG A 193 -0.81 22.41 -23.78
CA ARG A 193 0.11 21.95 -24.81
C ARG A 193 -0.59 21.00 -25.77
N VAL A 194 -0.23 21.08 -27.04
CA VAL A 194 -0.62 20.11 -28.08
C VAL A 194 0.41 18.99 -28.05
N VAL A 195 -0.06 17.74 -27.95
CA VAL A 195 0.78 16.54 -27.92
C VAL A 195 0.41 15.68 -29.12
N ALA A 196 1.38 15.30 -29.94
CA ALA A 196 1.15 14.52 -31.18
C ALA A 196 0.04 15.13 -32.08
N GLY A 197 0.01 16.46 -32.21
CA GLY A 197 -0.95 17.18 -33.04
C GLY A 197 -2.37 17.32 -32.46
N ARG A 198 -2.63 16.83 -31.24
CA ARG A 198 -3.96 16.90 -30.60
C ARG A 198 -3.86 17.49 -29.19
N LYS A 199 -4.94 18.16 -28.74
CA LYS A 199 -5.11 18.51 -27.32
C LYS A 199 -5.65 17.30 -26.57
N LEU A 200 -5.14 17.08 -25.37
CA LEU A 200 -5.54 15.96 -24.52
C LEU A 200 -6.66 16.41 -23.58
N ILE A 201 -7.66 15.57 -23.41
CA ILE A 201 -8.74 15.75 -22.45
C ILE A 201 -8.56 14.74 -21.33
N LEU A 202 -8.82 15.16 -20.10
CA LEU A 202 -8.86 14.29 -18.93
C LEU A 202 -9.97 14.72 -17.98
N TYR A 203 -10.38 13.81 -17.11
CA TYR A 203 -11.22 14.10 -15.96
C TYR A 203 -10.37 14.07 -14.69
N ALA A 204 -10.58 15.03 -13.79
CA ALA A 204 -9.89 15.10 -12.51
C ALA A 204 -10.92 15.20 -11.39
N LYS A 205 -10.76 14.38 -10.35
CA LYS A 205 -11.56 14.44 -9.13
C LYS A 205 -10.68 14.52 -7.90
N ARG A 206 -11.20 15.06 -6.81
CA ARG A 206 -10.47 15.12 -5.53
C ARG A 206 -10.22 13.71 -4.99
N LYS A 207 -9.03 13.47 -4.42
CA LYS A 207 -8.68 12.16 -3.84
C LYS A 207 -9.39 11.90 -2.51
N VAL A 208 -9.62 12.95 -1.73
CA VAL A 208 -10.21 12.83 -0.40
C VAL A 208 -11.72 12.77 -0.53
N GLU A 209 -12.29 11.63 -0.15
CA GLU A 209 -13.72 11.48 0.10
C GLU A 209 -14.03 11.97 1.52
N PRO A 210 -15.14 12.69 1.75
CA PRO A 210 -15.54 13.10 3.08
C PRO A 210 -15.80 11.86 3.95
N ASN A 211 -15.38 11.89 5.22
CA ASN A 211 -15.68 10.79 6.14
C ASN A 211 -17.20 10.65 6.28
N PRO A 212 -17.80 9.49 5.96
CA PRO A 212 -19.25 9.31 5.96
C PRO A 212 -19.93 9.55 7.31
N GLU A 213 -19.20 9.44 8.43
CA GLU A 213 -19.76 9.60 9.78
C GLU A 213 -19.66 11.05 10.32
N THR A 214 -18.65 11.81 9.93
CA THR A 214 -18.38 13.15 10.47
C THR A 214 -18.45 14.27 9.43
N GLY A 215 -18.54 13.94 8.14
CA GLY A 215 -18.46 14.90 7.03
C GLY A 215 -17.10 15.61 6.92
N ALA A 216 -16.15 15.30 7.79
CA ALA A 216 -14.84 15.94 7.83
C ALA A 216 -13.90 15.31 6.80
N TYR A 217 -13.22 16.16 6.04
CA TYR A 217 -12.18 15.75 5.11
C TYR A 217 -10.90 15.42 5.88
N THR A 218 -10.21 14.34 5.50
CA THR A 218 -8.84 14.13 5.99
C THR A 218 -7.94 15.25 5.44
N PRO A 219 -7.05 15.84 6.26
CA PRO A 219 -6.19 16.92 5.80
C PRO A 219 -5.23 16.40 4.74
N ASP A 220 -5.41 16.84 3.49
CA ASP A 220 -4.52 16.57 2.36
C ASP A 220 -3.62 17.80 2.10
N PRO A 221 -2.39 17.82 2.66
CA PRO A 221 -1.48 18.97 2.51
C PRO A 221 -1.01 19.18 1.07
N LEU A 222 -1.08 18.15 0.22
CA LEU A 222 -0.59 18.18 -1.16
C LEU A 222 -1.71 18.38 -2.20
N LYS A 223 -2.97 18.37 -1.76
CA LYS A 223 -4.16 18.69 -2.58
C LYS A 223 -4.18 17.87 -3.87
N PHE A 224 -4.08 16.55 -3.72
CA PHE A 224 -3.99 15.62 -4.83
C PHE A 224 -5.34 15.41 -5.51
N MET A 225 -5.28 15.41 -6.83
CA MET A 225 -6.36 15.06 -7.73
C MET A 225 -6.09 13.69 -8.34
N VAL A 226 -7.12 12.84 -8.38
CA VAL A 226 -7.12 11.60 -9.13
C VAL A 226 -7.53 11.91 -10.56
N VAL A 227 -6.60 11.70 -11.49
CA VAL A 227 -6.76 11.97 -12.91
C VAL A 227 -7.10 10.69 -13.67
N THR A 228 -8.20 10.75 -14.42
CA THR A 228 -8.66 9.70 -15.34
C THR A 228 -8.50 10.20 -16.77
N ARG A 229 -7.79 9.43 -17.59
CA ARG A 229 -7.58 9.74 -19.02
C ARG A 229 -8.38 8.77 -19.87
N PRO A 230 -9.01 9.21 -20.98
CA PRO A 230 -9.78 8.35 -21.86
C PRO A 230 -9.03 7.08 -22.29
N ASN A 231 -7.73 7.19 -22.60
CA ASN A 231 -6.94 6.06 -23.11
C ASN A 231 -6.26 5.22 -22.02
N THR A 232 -6.15 5.74 -20.79
CA THR A 232 -5.40 5.08 -19.70
C THR A 232 -6.34 4.42 -18.69
N GLY A 233 -7.60 4.84 -18.66
CA GLY A 233 -8.62 4.06 -17.97
C GLY A 233 -8.69 4.22 -16.48
N LYS A 234 -9.03 3.09 -15.85
CA LYS A 234 -9.10 2.84 -14.40
C LYS A 234 -7.73 2.79 -13.70
N ASN A 235 -6.62 3.09 -14.37
CA ASN A 235 -5.33 3.28 -13.71
C ASN A 235 -5.25 4.74 -13.24
N PRO A 236 -5.61 5.03 -11.98
CA PRO A 236 -5.71 6.39 -11.52
C PRO A 236 -4.30 6.96 -11.41
N CYS A 237 -4.08 8.11 -12.05
CA CYS A 237 -2.84 8.85 -11.92
C CYS A 237 -3.07 10.01 -10.96
N GLU A 238 -2.24 10.13 -9.93
CA GLU A 238 -2.34 11.24 -9.00
C GLU A 238 -1.55 12.46 -9.52
N MET A 239 -2.14 13.65 -9.40
CA MET A 239 -1.51 14.90 -9.78
C MET A 239 -1.86 15.98 -8.75
N SER A 240 -0.90 16.83 -8.39
CA SER A 240 -1.18 17.97 -7.51
C SER A 240 -2.13 18.96 -8.19
N SER A 241 -2.96 19.66 -7.40
CA SER A 241 -3.80 20.75 -7.91
C SER A 241 -2.99 21.83 -8.66
N PHE A 242 -1.77 22.13 -8.18
CA PHE A 242 -0.85 23.08 -8.80
C PHE A 242 -0.41 22.64 -10.20
N ASP A 243 0.02 21.38 -10.33
CA ASP A 243 0.43 20.81 -11.62
C ASP A 243 -0.74 20.77 -12.62
N LEU A 244 -1.93 20.41 -12.14
CA LEU A 244 -3.13 20.31 -12.96
C LEU A 244 -3.49 21.68 -13.57
N ASN A 245 -3.59 22.72 -12.73
CA ASN A 245 -3.88 24.09 -13.17
C ASN A 245 -2.76 24.68 -14.04
N SER A 246 -1.51 24.25 -13.84
CA SER A 246 -0.38 24.67 -14.67
C SER A 246 -0.46 24.09 -16.08
N LYS A 247 -0.77 22.79 -16.19
CA LYS A 247 -0.70 22.01 -17.45
C LYS A 247 -2.00 21.99 -18.25
N TYR A 248 -3.13 22.27 -17.63
CA TYR A 248 -4.47 22.14 -18.23
C TYR A 248 -5.35 23.36 -17.96
N HIS A 249 -6.35 23.57 -18.83
CA HIS A 249 -7.45 24.51 -18.63
C HIS A 249 -8.70 23.70 -18.22
N LEU A 250 -9.42 24.17 -17.19
CA LEU A 250 -10.72 23.63 -16.85
C LEU A 250 -11.70 23.94 -17.99
N LEU A 251 -12.37 22.90 -18.51
CA LEU A 251 -13.41 23.02 -19.54
C LEU A 251 -14.80 23.09 -18.93
N ALA A 252 -15.10 22.13 -18.05
CA ALA A 252 -16.40 22.01 -17.40
C ALA A 252 -16.18 21.44 -16.01
N SER A 253 -16.72 22.11 -14.99
CA SER A 253 -16.70 21.58 -13.63
C SER A 253 -17.79 20.53 -13.44
N SER A 254 -17.58 19.61 -12.50
CA SER A 254 -18.60 18.61 -12.14
C SER A 254 -19.91 19.27 -11.67
N GLU A 255 -19.83 20.42 -10.99
CA GLU A 255 -21.00 21.21 -10.59
C GLU A 255 -21.78 21.76 -11.80
N ASP A 256 -21.07 22.30 -12.80
CA ASP A 256 -21.70 22.86 -14.00
C ASP A 256 -22.40 21.76 -14.81
N ILE A 257 -21.78 20.57 -14.89
CA ILE A 257 -22.35 19.40 -15.58
C ILE A 257 -23.60 18.91 -14.85
N SER A 258 -23.56 18.83 -13.52
CA SER A 258 -24.71 18.45 -12.70
C SER A 258 -25.89 19.41 -12.89
N LYS A 259 -25.62 20.73 -12.92
CA LYS A 259 -26.66 21.74 -13.17
C LYS A 259 -27.30 21.59 -14.55
N LEU A 260 -26.50 21.36 -15.59
CA LEU A 260 -27.01 21.14 -16.95
C LEU A 260 -27.91 19.90 -17.03
N PHE A 261 -27.53 18.82 -16.35
CA PHE A 261 -28.31 17.58 -16.32
C PHE A 261 -29.65 17.72 -15.58
N LEU A 262 -29.70 18.56 -14.53
CA LEU A 262 -30.94 18.85 -13.81
C LEU A 262 -31.93 19.70 -14.63
N VAL A 263 -31.43 20.61 -15.48
CA VAL A 263 -32.27 21.44 -16.36
C VAL A 263 -32.98 20.59 -17.42
N GLU A 264 -32.28 19.62 -18.03
CA GLU A 264 -32.89 18.71 -19.02
C GLU A 264 -33.98 17.80 -18.44
N GLN A 265 -33.92 17.46 -17.15
CA GLN A 265 -34.94 16.64 -16.47
C GLN A 265 -36.22 17.42 -16.13
N THR A 266 -36.14 18.75 -16.04
CA THR A 266 -37.29 19.61 -15.73
C THR A 266 -38.07 20.08 -16.97
N GLU A 267 -37.49 19.93 -18.16
CA GLU A 267 -38.09 20.39 -19.44
C GLU A 267 -38.64 19.24 -20.32
N GLY A 268 -38.60 17.99 -19.85
CA GLY A 268 -39.20 16.82 -20.50
C GLY A 268 -40.45 16.30 -19.79
#